data_AF-A0A543IDD9-F1
#
_entry.id   AF-A0A543IDD9-F1
#
_cell.length_a   1.000
_cell.length_b   1.000
_cell.length_c   1.000
_cell.angle_alpha   90.00
_cell.angle_beta   90.00
_cell.angle_gamma   90.00
#
_symmetry.space_group_name_H-M   'P 1'
#
loop_
_entity.id
_entity.type
_entity.pdbx_description
1 polymer ?
#
loop_
_entity_poly.entity_id
_entity_poly.type
_entity_poly.pdbx_seq_one_letter_code
_entity_poly.pdbx_strand_id
1 'polypeptide(L)'
;MSGRDLREWTVLQVRSAMTAAMRTDPRALDALAEKNAGSLDPYTLSFLRTGRMLTLATSAALTTVLTAHRYGRDRHDRFVCVACGTGRCPTVRAVADVLSAYALQVHPVDRPEAWRRADDYYVRTAGHPVPLIIDSFDVGFVARPGLPPPQTPDNVLVIDRNTGALTLWPAYDTDTLATKYRTYKHGGL
;
A
#
# COMPACT_ATOMS: atom_id res chain seq x y z
N MET A 1 0.33 -7.21 -19.87
CA MET A 1 -0.66 -7.23 -18.77
C MET A 1 -2.05 -7.44 -19.36
N SER A 2 -2.81 -8.43 -18.89
CA SER A 2 -4.18 -8.67 -19.37
C SER A 2 -5.11 -7.53 -18.93
N GLY A 3 -6.32 -7.42 -19.51
CA GLY A 3 -7.30 -6.42 -19.08
C GLY A 3 -7.72 -6.59 -17.60
N ARG A 4 -7.73 -7.84 -17.13
CA ARG A 4 -7.98 -8.20 -15.73
C ARG A 4 -6.86 -7.74 -14.82
N ASP A 5 -5.63 -8.08 -15.17
CA ASP A 5 -4.44 -7.74 -14.39
C ASP A 5 -4.29 -6.22 -14.28
N LEU A 6 -4.58 -5.50 -15.37
CA LEU A 6 -4.60 -4.03 -15.39
C LEU A 6 -5.64 -3.48 -14.42
N ARG A 7 -6.87 -4.00 -14.43
CA ARG A 7 -7.90 -3.56 -13.48
C ARG A 7 -7.49 -3.85 -12.04
N GLU A 8 -7.00 -5.04 -11.75
CA GLU A 8 -6.57 -5.44 -10.41
C GLU A 8 -5.45 -4.51 -9.91
N TRP A 9 -4.45 -4.24 -10.76
CA TRP A 9 -3.40 -3.26 -10.47
C TRP A 9 -3.97 -1.86 -10.19
N THR A 10 -4.88 -1.34 -11.02
CA THR A 10 -5.49 -0.01 -10.82
C THR A 10 -6.30 0.05 -9.52
N VAL A 11 -7.06 -1.00 -9.19
CA VAL A 11 -7.81 -1.09 -7.94
C VAL A 11 -6.88 -1.04 -6.73
N LEU A 12 -5.72 -1.71 -6.80
CA LEU A 12 -4.74 -1.67 -5.73
C LEU A 12 -4.17 -0.26 -5.52
N GLN A 13 -3.85 0.47 -6.59
CA GLN A 13 -3.37 1.86 -6.47
C GLN A 13 -4.41 2.78 -5.81
N VAL A 14 -5.67 2.71 -6.25
CA VAL A 14 -6.76 3.52 -5.67
C VAL A 14 -7.00 3.18 -4.20
N ARG A 15 -7.01 1.89 -3.85
CA ARG A 15 -7.16 1.45 -2.44
C ARG A 15 -5.99 1.88 -1.58
N SER A 16 -4.79 1.89 -2.14
CA SER A 16 -3.57 2.30 -1.44
C SER A 16 -3.65 3.79 -1.05
N ALA A 17 -4.01 4.67 -1.99
CA ALA A 17 -4.26 6.08 -1.71
C ALA A 17 -5.40 6.30 -0.70
N MET A 18 -6.51 5.57 -0.84
CA MET A 18 -7.62 5.62 0.11
C MET A 18 -7.16 5.25 1.52
N THR A 19 -6.38 4.17 1.65
CA THR A 19 -5.89 3.67 2.94
C THR A 19 -4.92 4.66 3.57
N ALA A 20 -4.00 5.24 2.79
CA ALA A 20 -3.11 6.30 3.27
C ALA A 20 -3.92 7.48 3.84
N ALA A 21 -4.93 7.97 3.11
CA ALA A 21 -5.78 9.05 3.58
C ALA A 21 -6.63 8.68 4.80
N MET A 22 -7.12 7.44 4.90
CA MET A 22 -7.89 6.97 6.07
C MET A 22 -7.05 6.99 7.35
N ARG A 23 -5.74 6.68 7.24
CA ARG A 23 -4.79 6.66 8.37
C ARG A 23 -4.38 8.06 8.85
N THR A 24 -4.51 9.07 8.00
CA THR A 24 -4.13 10.43 8.38
C THR A 24 -5.06 10.98 9.47
N ASP A 25 -4.48 11.50 10.55
CA ASP A 25 -5.22 12.21 11.60
C ASP A 25 -5.67 13.60 11.07
N PRO A 26 -6.99 13.84 10.93
CA PRO A 26 -7.48 15.13 10.46
C PRO A 26 -7.09 16.29 11.39
N ARG A 27 -7.03 16.07 12.71
CA ARG A 27 -6.69 17.13 13.66
C ARG A 27 -5.21 17.53 13.56
N ALA A 28 -4.34 16.58 13.25
CA ALA A 28 -2.92 16.85 13.02
C ALA A 28 -2.70 17.71 11.77
N LEU A 29 -3.47 17.49 10.70
CA LEU A 29 -3.41 18.33 9.49
C LEU A 29 -3.92 19.76 9.76
N ASP A 30 -5.01 19.91 10.49
CA ASP A 30 -5.53 21.22 10.87
C ASP A 30 -4.51 22.01 11.72
N ALA A 31 -3.93 21.35 12.72
CA ALA A 31 -2.88 21.95 13.55
C ALA A 31 -1.62 22.33 12.74
N LEU A 32 -1.24 21.52 11.74
CA LEU A 32 -0.13 21.85 10.84
C LEU A 32 -0.45 23.08 9.99
N ALA A 33 -1.68 23.20 9.48
CA ALA A 33 -2.11 24.38 8.74
C ALA A 33 -2.11 25.64 9.61
N GLU A 34 -2.60 25.56 10.85
CA GLU A 34 -2.59 26.68 11.80
C GLU A 34 -1.18 27.15 12.13
N LYS A 35 -0.26 26.21 12.42
CA LYS A 35 1.14 26.53 12.71
C LYS A 35 1.85 27.24 11.55
N ASN A 36 1.39 27.05 10.33
CA ASN A 36 1.99 27.62 9.11
C ASN A 36 1.16 28.76 8.49
N ALA A 37 0.19 29.30 9.23
CA ALA A 37 -0.73 30.32 8.69
C ALA A 37 -0.03 31.60 8.20
N GLY A 38 1.17 31.91 8.71
CA GLY A 38 1.98 33.05 8.30
C GLY A 38 3.10 32.74 7.28
N SER A 39 3.34 31.46 6.97
CA SER A 39 4.43 31.02 6.08
C SER A 39 3.94 30.45 4.75
N LEU A 40 2.67 30.04 4.68
CA LEU A 40 2.04 29.49 3.49
C LEU A 40 0.91 30.42 3.02
N ASP A 41 0.66 30.42 1.70
CA ASP A 41 -0.45 31.18 1.14
C ASP A 41 -1.82 30.54 1.50
N PRO A 42 -2.92 31.30 1.42
CA PRO A 42 -4.25 30.81 1.79
C PRO A 42 -4.72 29.58 1.01
N TYR A 43 -4.30 29.41 -0.25
CA TYR A 43 -4.71 28.27 -1.08
C TYR A 43 -4.00 26.99 -0.65
N THR A 44 -2.70 27.07 -0.35
CA THR A 44 -1.94 25.93 0.20
C THR A 44 -2.51 25.48 1.54
N LEU A 45 -2.84 26.42 2.44
CA LEU A 45 -3.46 26.10 3.73
C LEU A 45 -4.84 25.45 3.56
N SER A 46 -5.66 25.95 2.63
CA SER A 46 -6.96 25.36 2.30
C SER A 46 -6.82 23.94 1.76
N PHE A 47 -5.84 23.70 0.89
CA PHE A 47 -5.55 22.37 0.37
C PHE A 47 -5.09 21.41 1.48
N LEU A 48 -4.23 21.83 2.41
CA LEU A 48 -3.79 20.98 3.53
C LEU A 48 -4.97 20.49 4.39
N ARG A 49 -5.91 21.38 4.70
CA ARG A 49 -7.12 21.06 5.48
C ARG A 49 -8.07 20.11 4.75
N THR A 50 -8.20 20.28 3.42
CA THR A 50 -9.15 19.51 2.62
C THR A 50 -8.55 18.26 1.97
N GLY A 51 -7.22 18.15 1.91
CA GLY A 51 -6.49 17.13 1.15
C GLY A 51 -6.91 15.72 1.51
N ARG A 52 -7.01 15.40 2.80
CA ARG A 52 -7.50 14.09 3.26
C ARG A 52 -8.88 13.76 2.70
N MET A 53 -9.82 14.69 2.81
CA MET A 53 -11.20 14.49 2.36
C MET A 53 -11.25 14.38 0.82
N LEU A 54 -10.50 15.21 0.10
CA LEU A 54 -10.38 15.14 -1.36
C LEU A 54 -9.81 13.79 -1.83
N THR A 55 -8.77 13.28 -1.19
CA THR A 55 -8.19 11.96 -1.51
C THR A 55 -9.19 10.84 -1.24
N LEU A 56 -9.91 10.87 -0.10
CA LEU A 56 -10.93 9.87 0.22
C LEU A 56 -12.09 9.89 -0.77
N ALA A 57 -12.65 11.07 -1.05
CA ALA A 57 -13.78 11.23 -1.96
C ALA A 57 -13.41 10.78 -3.39
N THR A 58 -12.24 11.20 -3.88
CA THR A 58 -11.75 10.82 -5.22
C THR A 58 -11.48 9.32 -5.31
N SER A 59 -10.86 8.73 -4.28
CA SER A 59 -10.59 7.29 -4.25
C SER A 59 -11.88 6.46 -4.19
N ALA A 60 -12.88 6.91 -3.43
CA ALA A 60 -14.19 6.28 -3.38
C ALA A 60 -14.90 6.35 -4.74
N ALA A 61 -14.90 7.52 -5.39
CA ALA A 61 -15.47 7.70 -6.73
C ALA A 61 -14.80 6.79 -7.76
N LEU A 62 -13.46 6.74 -7.79
CA LEU A 62 -12.70 5.84 -8.68
C LEU A 62 -12.99 4.37 -8.38
N THR A 63 -13.13 3.99 -7.10
CA THR A 63 -13.50 2.63 -6.71
C THR A 63 -14.86 2.24 -7.28
N THR A 64 -15.85 3.15 -7.26
CA THR A 64 -17.16 2.93 -7.86
C THR A 64 -17.05 2.70 -9.37
N VAL A 65 -16.27 3.54 -10.09
CA VAL A 65 -16.01 3.38 -11.53
C VAL A 65 -15.36 2.01 -11.81
N LEU A 66 -14.31 1.65 -11.09
CA LEU A 66 -13.61 0.37 -11.27
C LEU A 66 -14.48 -0.85 -10.91
N THR A 67 -15.45 -0.68 -10.04
CA THR A 67 -16.44 -1.73 -9.68
C THR A 67 -17.48 -1.93 -10.78
N ALA A 68 -17.94 -0.84 -11.39
CA ALA A 68 -18.80 -0.90 -12.58
C ALA A 68 -18.06 -1.55 -13.76
N HIS A 69 -16.80 -1.19 -13.98
CA HIS A 69 -15.94 -1.74 -15.04
C HIS A 69 -15.19 -3.02 -14.61
N ARG A 70 -15.90 -3.97 -13.98
CA ARG A 70 -15.33 -5.30 -13.66
C ARG A 70 -15.35 -6.22 -14.87
N TYR A 71 -14.42 -7.18 -14.88
CA TYR A 71 -14.40 -8.22 -15.90
C TYR A 71 -15.22 -9.44 -15.45
N GLY A 72 -15.94 -10.02 -16.40
CA GLY A 72 -16.72 -11.24 -16.23
C GLY A 72 -16.84 -11.99 -17.57
N ARG A 73 -17.58 -13.10 -17.57
CA ARG A 73 -17.85 -13.85 -18.80
C ARG A 73 -19.12 -13.35 -19.46
N ASP A 74 -19.09 -13.15 -20.78
CA ASP A 74 -20.29 -12.84 -21.57
C ASP A 74 -21.11 -14.12 -21.88
N ARG A 75 -22.24 -13.95 -22.59
CA ARG A 75 -23.10 -15.06 -23.05
C ARG A 75 -22.41 -16.06 -23.99
N HIS A 76 -21.21 -15.75 -24.47
CA HIS A 76 -20.38 -16.57 -25.35
C HIS A 76 -19.11 -17.07 -24.61
N ASP A 77 -19.11 -17.04 -23.28
CA ASP A 77 -18.00 -17.44 -22.40
C ASP A 77 -16.71 -16.61 -22.59
N ARG A 78 -16.78 -15.45 -23.23
CA ARG A 78 -15.61 -14.58 -23.45
C ARG A 78 -15.41 -13.66 -22.24
N PHE A 79 -14.16 -13.48 -21.86
CA PHE A 79 -13.79 -12.61 -20.74
C PHE A 79 -13.79 -11.13 -21.19
N VAL A 80 -14.79 -10.37 -20.76
CA VAL A 80 -15.01 -8.98 -21.16
C VAL A 80 -15.35 -8.10 -19.97
N CYS A 81 -15.15 -6.80 -20.13
CA CYS A 81 -15.66 -5.81 -19.18
C CYS A 81 -17.19 -5.81 -19.21
N VAL A 82 -17.83 -5.99 -18.06
CA VAL A 82 -19.30 -6.08 -17.92
C VAL A 82 -19.99 -4.78 -18.37
N ALA A 83 -19.37 -3.63 -18.15
CA ALA A 83 -19.93 -2.34 -18.56
C ALA A 83 -19.70 -2.01 -20.04
N CYS A 84 -18.55 -2.40 -20.62
CA CYS A 84 -18.19 -2.02 -22.00
C CYS A 84 -18.48 -3.11 -23.04
N GLY A 85 -18.61 -4.37 -22.63
CA GLY A 85 -18.70 -5.52 -23.53
C GLY A 85 -17.41 -5.87 -24.27
N THR A 86 -16.27 -5.25 -23.92
CA THR A 86 -14.99 -5.42 -24.62
C THR A 86 -13.97 -6.19 -23.79
N GLY A 87 -13.09 -6.95 -24.44
CA GLY A 87 -11.95 -7.62 -23.77
C GLY A 87 -10.90 -6.65 -23.22
N ARG A 88 -10.87 -5.40 -23.72
CA ARG A 88 -9.99 -4.32 -23.25
C ARG A 88 -10.84 -3.09 -22.93
N CYS A 89 -11.01 -2.79 -21.64
CA CYS A 89 -11.83 -1.68 -21.18
C CYS A 89 -11.07 -0.36 -21.36
N PRO A 90 -11.56 0.58 -22.20
CA PRO A 90 -10.89 1.87 -22.40
C PRO A 90 -10.88 2.71 -21.13
N THR A 91 -11.94 2.67 -20.32
CA THR A 91 -12.03 3.41 -19.05
C THR A 91 -10.97 2.96 -18.05
N VAL A 92 -10.83 1.65 -17.82
CA VAL A 92 -9.82 1.11 -16.89
C VAL A 92 -8.41 1.48 -17.36
N ARG A 93 -8.15 1.42 -18.67
CA ARG A 93 -6.87 1.83 -19.24
C ARG A 93 -6.60 3.32 -19.02
N ALA A 94 -7.54 4.20 -19.37
CA ALA A 94 -7.37 5.63 -19.17
C ALA A 94 -7.09 6.00 -17.71
N VAL A 95 -7.82 5.39 -16.77
CA VAL A 95 -7.54 5.60 -15.33
C VAL A 95 -6.15 5.08 -14.96
N ALA A 96 -5.77 3.89 -15.41
CA ALA A 96 -4.45 3.33 -15.12
C ALA A 96 -3.31 4.21 -15.67
N ASP A 97 -3.48 4.74 -16.88
CA ASP A 97 -2.50 5.60 -17.54
C ASP A 97 -2.34 6.91 -16.75
N VAL A 98 -3.44 7.53 -16.30
CA VAL A 98 -3.40 8.74 -15.45
C VAL A 98 -2.72 8.46 -14.11
N LEU A 99 -3.11 7.39 -13.40
CA LEU A 99 -2.49 7.07 -12.11
C LEU A 99 -0.98 6.76 -12.25
N SER A 100 -0.59 6.16 -13.37
CA SER A 100 0.82 5.92 -13.70
C SER A 100 1.57 7.23 -14.00
N ALA A 101 0.96 8.14 -14.75
CA ALA A 101 1.56 9.42 -15.13
C ALA A 101 1.83 10.32 -13.93
N TYR A 102 0.94 10.34 -12.94
CA TYR A 102 1.14 11.08 -11.69
C TYR A 102 1.98 10.32 -10.65
N ALA A 103 2.63 9.23 -11.06
CA ALA A 103 3.43 8.38 -10.19
C ALA A 103 2.74 8.06 -8.86
N LEU A 104 1.42 7.81 -8.91
CA LEU A 104 0.64 7.34 -7.78
C LEU A 104 0.97 5.86 -7.53
N GLN A 105 2.27 5.54 -7.48
CA GLN A 105 2.85 4.29 -7.05
C GLN A 105 2.79 4.29 -5.52
N VAL A 106 1.58 4.25 -4.97
CA VAL A 106 1.43 4.11 -3.54
C VAL A 106 1.68 2.65 -3.26
N HIS A 107 2.92 2.30 -2.93
CA HIS A 107 3.23 1.02 -2.34
C HIS A 107 2.26 0.80 -1.16
N PRO A 108 1.41 -0.26 -1.20
CA PRO A 108 0.37 -0.49 -0.20
C PRO A 108 0.90 -0.47 1.25
N VAL A 109 2.16 -0.85 1.39
CA VAL A 109 2.95 -0.68 2.60
C VAL A 109 4.11 0.27 2.30
N ASP A 110 4.12 1.40 3.00
CA ASP A 110 5.28 2.28 3.13
C ASP A 110 6.08 1.94 4.40
N ARG A 111 7.22 2.59 4.62
CA ARG A 111 8.08 2.31 5.79
C ARG A 111 7.34 2.52 7.12
N PRO A 112 6.56 3.60 7.32
CA PRO A 112 5.72 3.76 8.53
C PRO A 112 4.67 2.65 8.71
N GLU A 113 4.02 2.20 7.63
CA GLU A 113 3.08 1.09 7.67
C GLU A 113 3.77 -0.22 8.06
N ALA A 114 4.93 -0.49 7.47
CA ALA A 114 5.73 -1.67 7.81
C ALA A 114 6.12 -1.67 9.29
N TRP A 115 6.54 -0.50 9.81
CA TRP A 115 6.82 -0.34 11.23
C TRP A 115 5.61 -0.67 12.09
N ARG A 116 4.44 -0.08 11.81
CA ARG A 116 3.24 -0.26 12.63
C ARG A 116 2.75 -1.71 12.64
N ARG A 117 2.83 -2.40 11.49
CA ARG A 117 2.47 -3.83 11.41
C ARG A 117 3.45 -4.72 12.18
N ALA A 118 4.74 -4.39 12.11
CA ALA A 118 5.74 -5.11 12.87
C ALA A 118 5.59 -4.86 14.37
N ASP A 119 5.37 -3.62 14.79
CA ASP A 119 5.13 -3.24 16.19
C ASP A 119 3.94 -3.99 16.77
N ASP A 120 2.80 -3.98 16.08
CA ASP A 120 1.59 -4.73 16.46
C ASP A 120 1.83 -6.24 16.57
N TYR A 121 2.63 -6.83 15.65
CA TYR A 121 3.04 -8.23 15.74
C TYR A 121 3.91 -8.51 16.98
N TYR A 122 4.97 -7.71 17.20
CA TYR A 122 5.91 -7.91 18.29
C TYR A 122 5.28 -7.59 19.65
N VAL A 123 4.43 -6.57 19.78
CA VAL A 123 3.68 -6.28 21.00
C VAL A 123 2.79 -7.45 21.39
N ARG A 124 2.06 -8.05 20.44
CA ARG A 124 1.25 -9.24 20.71
C ARG A 124 2.09 -10.45 21.11
N THR A 125 3.28 -10.60 20.51
CA THR A 125 4.13 -11.79 20.70
C THR A 125 4.95 -11.69 21.98
N ALA A 126 5.52 -10.52 22.28
CA ALA A 126 6.37 -10.26 23.44
C ALA A 126 5.60 -9.73 24.66
N GLY A 127 4.36 -9.29 24.49
CA GLY A 127 3.54 -8.72 25.57
C GLY A 127 3.91 -7.29 25.97
N HIS A 128 4.90 -6.68 25.32
CA HIS A 128 5.32 -5.29 25.54
C HIS A 128 5.89 -4.67 24.26
N PRO A 129 5.99 -3.33 24.17
CA PRO A 129 6.66 -2.66 23.05
C PRO A 129 8.13 -3.10 22.90
N VAL A 130 8.54 -3.33 21.65
CA VAL A 130 9.91 -3.72 21.29
C VAL A 130 10.47 -2.67 20.35
N PRO A 131 11.66 -2.09 20.61
CA PRO A 131 12.29 -1.19 19.65
C PRO A 131 12.59 -1.90 18.32
N LEU A 132 12.10 -1.36 17.20
CA LEU A 132 12.24 -1.96 15.88
C LEU A 132 13.06 -1.10 14.92
N ILE A 133 13.92 -1.76 14.15
CA ILE A 133 14.62 -1.22 13.00
C ILE A 133 13.90 -1.73 11.75
N ILE A 134 13.54 -0.81 10.84
CA ILE A 134 12.88 -1.14 9.57
C ILE A 134 13.81 -0.81 8.41
N ASP A 135 14.22 -1.87 7.70
CA ASP A 135 15.04 -1.81 6.49
C ASP A 135 14.17 -2.10 5.26
N SER A 136 14.24 -1.24 4.26
CA SER A 136 13.45 -1.38 3.03
C SER A 136 14.25 -2.09 1.94
N PHE A 137 13.59 -2.94 1.17
CA PHE A 137 14.12 -3.52 -0.08
C PHE A 137 13.06 -3.45 -1.19
N ASP A 138 13.43 -3.83 -2.41
CA ASP A 138 12.63 -3.69 -3.65
C ASP A 138 11.17 -4.16 -3.52
N VAL A 139 10.96 -5.33 -2.92
CA VAL A 139 9.63 -5.96 -2.82
C VAL A 139 9.05 -6.00 -1.42
N GLY A 140 9.71 -5.39 -0.42
CA GLY A 140 9.27 -5.49 0.97
C GLY A 140 10.03 -4.61 1.97
N PHE A 141 9.82 -4.93 3.23
CA PHE A 141 10.53 -4.38 4.38
C PHE A 141 10.93 -5.51 5.32
N VAL A 142 12.04 -5.34 6.02
CA VAL A 142 12.47 -6.24 7.09
C VAL A 142 12.37 -5.47 8.40
N ALA A 143 11.72 -6.06 9.40
CA ALA A 143 11.63 -5.53 10.75
C ALA A 143 12.46 -6.37 11.73
N ARG A 144 13.44 -5.72 12.34
CA ARG A 144 14.40 -6.30 13.28
C ARG A 144 14.23 -5.71 14.68
N PRO A 145 14.17 -6.52 15.74
CA PRO A 145 14.31 -6.03 17.11
C PRO A 145 15.70 -5.39 17.31
N GLY A 146 15.77 -4.21 17.94
CA GLY A 146 17.03 -3.50 18.18
C GLY A 146 17.91 -4.13 19.27
N LEU A 147 17.29 -4.76 20.28
CA LEU A 147 17.95 -5.67 21.22
C LEU A 147 17.20 -7.00 21.15
N PRO A 148 17.80 -8.09 20.63
CA PRO A 148 17.16 -9.40 20.68
C PRO A 148 17.12 -9.89 22.14
N PRO A 149 15.93 -10.18 22.72
CA PRO A 149 15.84 -10.85 24.01
C PRO A 149 16.51 -12.24 23.95
N PRO A 150 17.15 -12.72 25.04
CA PRO A 150 17.90 -13.99 25.06
C PRO A 150 17.08 -15.26 24.74
N GLN A 151 15.76 -15.14 24.61
CA GLN A 151 14.81 -16.25 24.50
C GLN A 151 14.04 -16.27 23.16
N THR A 152 14.39 -15.40 22.22
CA THR A 152 13.72 -15.30 20.91
C THR A 152 14.47 -16.15 19.89
N PRO A 153 13.80 -16.94 19.02
CA PRO A 153 14.45 -17.48 17.84
C PRO A 153 15.03 -16.31 17.01
N ASP A 154 16.21 -16.48 16.41
CA ASP A 154 16.89 -15.52 15.54
C ASP A 154 16.12 -15.28 14.22
N ASN A 155 14.85 -14.91 14.32
CA ASN A 155 13.98 -14.67 13.19
C ASN A 155 13.60 -13.20 13.11
N VAL A 156 13.50 -12.70 11.89
CA VAL A 156 13.08 -11.35 11.55
C VAL A 156 11.79 -11.39 10.76
N LEU A 157 11.03 -10.32 10.83
CA LEU A 157 9.76 -10.21 10.12
C LEU A 157 10.01 -9.60 8.74
N VAL A 158 9.59 -10.28 7.68
CA VAL A 158 9.54 -9.72 6.33
C VAL A 158 8.09 -9.33 6.02
N ILE A 159 7.90 -8.07 5.64
CA ILE A 159 6.62 -7.50 5.26
C ILE A 159 6.59 -7.30 3.74
N ASP A 160 5.63 -7.94 3.06
CA ASP A 160 5.43 -7.76 1.62
C ASP A 160 4.95 -6.34 1.30
N ARG A 161 5.62 -5.66 0.37
CA ARG A 161 5.31 -4.26 0.02
C ARG A 161 3.94 -4.08 -0.61
N ASN A 162 3.41 -5.11 -1.28
CA ASN A 162 2.18 -5.04 -2.07
C ASN A 162 0.95 -5.56 -1.31
N THR A 163 1.13 -6.58 -0.48
CA THR A 163 0.04 -7.25 0.26
C THR A 163 0.07 -6.90 1.74
N GLY A 164 1.23 -6.50 2.27
CA GLY A 164 1.46 -6.34 3.69
C GLY A 164 1.39 -7.63 4.49
N ALA A 165 1.49 -8.79 3.80
CA ALA A 165 1.64 -10.08 4.44
C ALA A 165 2.91 -10.10 5.29
N LEU A 166 2.82 -10.71 6.47
CA LEU A 166 3.93 -10.85 7.42
C LEU A 166 4.44 -12.28 7.36
N THR A 167 5.74 -12.45 7.17
CA THR A 167 6.40 -13.76 7.14
C THR A 167 7.61 -13.75 8.06
N LEU A 168 7.85 -14.87 8.75
CA LEU A 168 9.02 -15.03 9.61
C LEU A 168 10.15 -15.68 8.83
N TRP A 169 11.34 -15.11 8.95
CA TRP A 169 12.55 -15.55 8.26
C TRP A 169 13.71 -15.63 9.23
N PRO A 170 14.71 -16.49 9.03
CA PRO A 170 15.97 -16.39 9.77
C PRO A 170 16.58 -14.99 9.64
N ALA A 171 17.31 -14.53 10.66
CA ALA A 171 17.89 -13.19 10.79
C ALA A 171 19.08 -12.93 9.85
N TYR A 172 18.93 -13.26 8.57
CA TYR A 172 19.88 -12.90 7.53
C TYR A 172 19.93 -11.37 7.33
N ASP A 173 21.00 -10.91 6.70
CA ASP A 173 21.11 -9.53 6.21
C ASP A 173 20.01 -9.22 5.18
N THR A 174 19.74 -7.94 4.97
CA THR A 174 18.63 -7.48 4.11
C THR A 174 18.80 -7.92 2.66
N ASP A 175 20.01 -8.03 2.13
CA ASP A 175 20.25 -8.43 0.74
C ASP A 175 20.00 -9.92 0.53
N THR A 176 20.43 -10.74 1.49
CA THR A 176 20.13 -12.18 1.53
C THR A 176 18.63 -12.41 1.65
N LEU A 177 17.94 -11.69 2.53
CA LEU A 177 16.48 -11.77 2.67
C LEU A 177 15.76 -11.33 1.39
N ALA A 178 16.18 -10.23 0.77
CA ALA A 178 15.59 -9.76 -0.48
C ALA A 178 15.69 -10.83 -1.57
N THR A 179 16.84 -11.50 -1.68
CA THR A 179 17.06 -12.56 -2.66
C THR A 179 16.23 -13.79 -2.38
N LYS A 180 16.23 -14.30 -1.15
CA LYS A 180 15.43 -15.47 -0.77
C LYS A 180 13.92 -15.20 -0.86
N TYR A 181 13.47 -14.01 -0.47
CA TYR A 181 12.07 -13.63 -0.52
C TYR A 181 11.57 -13.50 -1.97
N ARG A 182 12.40 -13.02 -2.90
CA ARG A 182 12.08 -13.05 -4.34
C ARG A 182 11.84 -14.48 -4.83
N THR A 183 12.72 -15.41 -4.47
CA THR A 183 12.58 -16.84 -4.84
C THR A 183 11.30 -17.46 -4.26
N TYR A 184 11.03 -17.21 -2.98
CA TYR A 184 9.80 -17.64 -2.31
C TYR A 184 8.54 -17.14 -3.00
N LYS A 185 8.51 -15.87 -3.41
CA LYS A 185 7.38 -15.27 -4.13
C LYS A 185 7.12 -15.94 -5.50
N HIS A 186 8.13 -16.57 -6.07
CA HIS A 186 8.06 -17.31 -7.35
C HIS A 186 7.86 -18.81 -7.14
N GLY A 187 7.62 -19.27 -5.90
CA GLY A 187 7.35 -20.67 -5.56
C GLY A 187 8.59 -21.54 -5.34
N GLY A 188 9.78 -20.95 -5.27
CA GLY A 188 11.01 -21.68 -4.91
C GLY A 188 11.20 -21.70 -3.39
N LEU A 189 11.42 -22.89 -2.83
CA LEU A 189 11.83 -23.09 -1.43
C LEU A 189 13.34 -22.86 -1.27
#